data_AF-A0A450UMY4-F1
#
_entry.id   AF-A0A450UMY4-F1
#
_cell.length_a   1.000
_cell.length_b   1.000
_cell.length_c   1.000
_cell.angle_alpha   90.00
_cell.angle_beta   90.00
_cell.angle_gamma   90.00
#
_symmetry.space_group_name_H-M   'P 1'
#
loop_
_entity.id
_entity.type
_entity.pdbx_description
1 polymer ?
#
loop_
_entity_poly.entity_id
_entity_poly.type
_entity_poly.pdbx_seq_one_letter_code
_entity_poly.pdbx_strand_id
1 'polypeptide(L)'
;MHRGLQFFSRIIPATAVLVFCMWMDVISSNVVANDEIIEFSANTIEQIPNRAPISGKLYVAKDKIRIEMAIEGKRRIVIRDFSARKTLHLNPAAKEYMEVPWPATKSNQFHSGVRRPPLPGDSDHHCEKFAQLKCKMLNKEGEIYNRKTEKWEIIQEVPNKQIQSGKRVIRSLVWVDRRLGVNIREEMFFDVNSKSLRELRDIKEGPQSEKLFQIPTGYRRVEISAKTETSRTDNMQPAK
;
A
#
# COMPACT_ATOMS: atom_id res chain seq x y z
N MET A 1 -36.60 -50.77 75.05
CA MET A 1 -37.72 -50.80 74.08
C MET A 1 -37.20 -50.39 72.71
N HIS A 2 -37.60 -51.14 71.69
CA HIS A 2 -37.46 -50.99 70.24
C HIS A 2 -36.11 -50.97 69.49
N ARG A 3 -35.98 -52.05 68.69
CA ARG A 3 -35.24 -52.35 67.46
C ARG A 3 -35.21 -51.25 66.37
N GLY A 4 -34.16 -51.31 65.54
CA GLY A 4 -34.15 -50.97 64.09
C GLY A 4 -32.72 -50.91 63.53
N LEU A 5 -32.14 -52.03 63.05
CA LEU A 5 -32.01 -52.47 61.63
C LEU A 5 -31.26 -51.47 60.71
N GLN A 6 -29.99 -51.76 60.34
CA GLN A 6 -29.53 -52.32 59.02
C GLN A 6 -29.10 -51.22 58.02
N PHE A 7 -28.16 -51.32 57.07
CA PHE A 7 -27.28 -52.33 56.47
C PHE A 7 -26.14 -51.50 55.75
N PHE A 8 -24.87 -51.95 55.78
CA PHE A 8 -23.89 -52.07 54.65
C PHE A 8 -23.78 -50.91 53.60
N SER A 9 -22.62 -50.45 53.10
CA SER A 9 -21.37 -51.14 52.71
C SER A 9 -20.55 -50.27 51.73
N ARG A 10 -19.23 -50.54 51.65
CA ARG A 10 -18.25 -50.25 50.56
C ARG A 10 -17.74 -48.81 50.38
N ILE A 11 -16.49 -48.51 49.99
CA ILE A 11 -15.26 -49.26 49.61
C ILE A 11 -14.06 -48.28 49.71
N ILE A 12 -12.87 -48.81 50.02
CA ILE A 12 -11.55 -48.14 49.94
C ILE A 12 -11.00 -48.22 48.50
N PRO A 13 -10.35 -47.18 47.96
CA PRO A 13 -8.94 -47.30 47.53
C PRO A 13 -8.11 -46.07 47.96
N ALA A 14 -6.92 -46.20 48.53
CA ALA A 14 -5.64 -46.66 47.95
C ALA A 14 -4.83 -45.55 47.27
N THR A 15 -3.61 -45.40 47.80
CA THR A 15 -2.34 -45.07 47.11
C THR A 15 -2.09 -43.66 46.57
N ALA A 16 -1.08 -43.04 47.20
CA ALA A 16 -0.29 -41.91 46.73
C ALA A 16 0.47 -42.21 45.43
N VAL A 17 0.54 -41.22 44.52
CA VAL A 17 1.71 -40.99 43.65
C VAL A 17 1.83 -39.47 43.40
N LEU A 18 3.02 -38.96 43.68
CA LEU A 18 3.49 -37.60 43.45
C LEU A 18 3.91 -37.49 41.97
N VAL A 19 3.25 -36.66 41.16
CA VAL A 19 3.65 -36.38 39.77
C VAL A 19 3.74 -34.87 39.53
N PHE A 20 4.99 -34.42 39.55
CA PHE A 20 5.64 -33.56 38.57
C PHE A 20 4.92 -32.31 38.03
N CYS A 21 5.53 -31.17 38.35
CA CYS A 21 5.45 -29.89 37.67
C CYS A 21 5.16 -29.98 36.16
N MET A 22 4.06 -29.37 35.74
CA MET A 22 4.03 -28.61 34.49
C MET A 22 3.24 -27.33 34.74
N TRP A 23 3.98 -26.25 35.03
CA TRP A 23 3.51 -24.92 34.69
C TRP A 23 3.22 -24.96 33.20
N MET A 24 1.96 -24.77 32.81
CA MET A 24 1.69 -24.36 31.44
C MET A 24 2.22 -22.94 31.33
N ASP A 25 3.48 -22.83 30.91
CA ASP A 25 3.96 -21.62 30.28
C ASP A 25 3.03 -21.37 29.10
N VAL A 26 2.08 -20.46 29.30
CA VAL A 26 1.44 -19.77 28.19
C VAL A 26 2.60 -19.10 27.47
N ILE A 27 3.10 -19.76 26.42
CA ILE A 27 3.97 -19.14 25.44
C ILE A 27 3.08 -18.06 24.80
N SER A 28 3.06 -16.89 25.42
CA SER A 28 2.78 -15.64 24.73
C SER A 28 3.87 -15.55 23.68
N SER A 29 3.57 -16.12 22.51
CA SER A 29 4.29 -15.82 21.30
C SER A 29 4.07 -14.33 21.11
N ASN A 30 5.03 -13.54 21.60
CA ASN A 30 5.28 -12.21 21.10
C ASN A 30 5.56 -12.40 19.61
N VAL A 31 4.49 -12.41 18.81
CA VAL A 31 4.58 -12.22 17.37
C VAL A 31 5.09 -10.80 17.21
N VAL A 32 6.42 -10.67 17.23
CA VAL A 32 7.08 -9.50 16.67
C VAL A 32 6.60 -9.48 15.23
N ALA A 33 5.71 -8.53 14.93
CA ALA A 33 5.30 -8.27 13.57
C ALA A 33 6.58 -7.99 12.77
N ASN A 34 7.02 -8.99 12.00
CA ASN A 34 8.19 -8.86 11.16
C ASN A 34 7.81 -7.81 10.12
N ASP A 35 8.49 -6.67 10.12
CA ASP A 35 8.32 -5.55 9.18
C ASP A 35 8.91 -5.91 7.80
N GLU A 36 8.66 -7.15 7.37
CA GLU A 36 9.14 -7.76 6.16
C GLU A 36 8.13 -7.49 5.06
N ILE A 37 8.53 -6.73 4.06
CA ILE A 37 7.72 -6.49 2.87
C ILE A 37 7.52 -7.81 2.16
N ILE A 38 6.25 -8.20 2.02
CA ILE A 38 5.87 -9.34 1.18
C ILE A 38 6.06 -8.91 -0.27
N GLU A 39 6.92 -9.63 -0.98
CA GLU A 39 7.12 -9.43 -2.40
C GLU A 39 5.94 -9.99 -3.18
N PHE A 40 5.56 -9.29 -4.25
CA PHE A 40 4.47 -9.74 -5.11
C PHE A 40 4.50 -9.10 -6.49
N SER A 41 3.70 -9.67 -7.40
CA SER A 41 3.34 -9.07 -8.67
C SER A 41 1.82 -8.92 -8.78
N ALA A 42 1.36 -7.95 -9.57
CA ALA A 42 -0.06 -7.72 -9.82
C ALA A 42 -0.29 -7.09 -11.19
N ASN A 43 -1.48 -7.29 -11.73
CA ASN A 43 -2.01 -6.46 -12.81
C ASN A 43 -2.56 -5.15 -12.21
N THR A 44 -2.32 -4.02 -12.87
CA THR A 44 -2.88 -2.73 -12.49
C THR A 44 -3.93 -2.31 -13.48
N ILE A 45 -5.06 -1.81 -12.99
CA ILE A 45 -6.09 -1.17 -13.83
C ILE A 45 -6.32 0.24 -13.31
N GLU A 46 -6.22 1.22 -14.21
CA GLU A 46 -6.62 2.59 -13.96
C GLU A 46 -7.73 2.99 -14.92
N GLN A 47 -8.84 3.46 -14.38
CA GLN A 47 -9.98 3.95 -15.14
C GLN A 47 -10.19 5.42 -14.80
N ILE A 48 -10.17 6.26 -15.83
CA ILE A 48 -10.41 7.69 -15.75
C ILE A 48 -11.65 7.99 -16.62
N PRO A 49 -12.57 8.86 -16.17
CA PRO A 49 -13.73 9.23 -16.99
C PRO A 49 -13.31 9.70 -18.39
N ASN A 50 -14.08 9.29 -19.40
CA ASN A 50 -13.86 9.64 -20.82
C ASN A 50 -12.50 9.20 -21.40
N ARG A 51 -11.85 8.21 -20.81
CA ARG A 51 -10.63 7.59 -21.34
C ARG A 51 -10.75 6.07 -21.36
N ALA A 52 -10.06 5.44 -22.30
CA ALA A 52 -9.89 3.99 -22.28
C ALA A 52 -9.16 3.57 -20.98
N PRO A 53 -9.52 2.43 -20.38
CA PRO A 53 -8.80 1.90 -19.22
C PRO A 53 -7.31 1.72 -19.53
N ILE A 54 -6.47 2.10 -18.58
CA ILE A 54 -5.02 1.92 -18.65
C ILE A 54 -4.68 0.66 -17.86
N SER A 55 -4.24 -0.36 -18.58
CA SER A 55 -3.75 -1.60 -18.00
C SER A 55 -2.22 -1.56 -17.84
N GLY A 56 -1.73 -2.21 -16.80
CA GLY A 56 -0.32 -2.25 -16.47
C GLY A 56 0.06 -3.43 -15.57
N LYS A 57 1.31 -3.42 -15.13
CA LYS A 57 1.87 -4.41 -14.20
C LYS A 57 2.59 -3.71 -13.06
N LEU A 58 2.45 -4.28 -11.87
CA LEU A 58 3.14 -3.87 -10.66
C LEU A 58 4.01 -5.04 -10.19
N TYR A 59 5.23 -4.74 -9.79
CA TYR A 59 6.13 -5.66 -9.11
C TYR A 59 6.68 -4.96 -7.88
N VAL A 60 6.57 -5.61 -6.73
CA VAL A 60 7.05 -5.12 -5.44
C VAL A 60 8.07 -6.11 -4.91
N ALA A 61 9.28 -5.61 -4.68
CA ALA A 61 10.35 -6.30 -3.98
C ALA A 61 10.66 -5.55 -2.67
N LYS A 62 11.55 -6.10 -1.84
CA LYS A 62 11.91 -5.56 -0.52
C LYS A 62 12.14 -4.05 -0.45
N ASP A 63 12.83 -3.46 -1.43
CA ASP A 63 13.20 -2.04 -1.44
C ASP A 63 12.96 -1.38 -2.80
N LYS A 64 12.24 -2.06 -3.70
CA LYS A 64 12.02 -1.60 -5.07
C LYS A 64 10.59 -1.85 -5.51
N ILE A 65 10.03 -0.88 -6.23
CA ILE A 65 8.73 -1.00 -6.86
C ILE A 65 8.89 -0.70 -8.33
N ARG A 66 8.45 -1.61 -9.19
CA ARG A 66 8.40 -1.43 -10.65
C ARG A 66 6.95 -1.35 -11.10
N ILE A 67 6.65 -0.31 -11.86
CA ILE A 67 5.35 -0.10 -12.48
C ILE A 67 5.56 -0.04 -13.98
N GLU A 68 4.82 -0.87 -14.72
CA GLU A 68 4.77 -0.84 -16.18
C GLU A 68 3.38 -0.43 -16.63
N MET A 69 3.29 0.52 -17.54
CA MET A 69 2.00 0.99 -18.06
C MET A 69 2.14 1.41 -19.53
N ALA A 70 1.04 1.35 -20.27
CA ALA A 70 0.97 1.92 -21.62
C ALA A 70 0.29 3.28 -21.56
N ILE A 71 1.00 4.34 -21.94
CA ILE A 71 0.45 5.69 -22.08
C ILE A 71 0.53 6.04 -23.56
N GLU A 72 -0.62 6.36 -24.18
CA GLU A 72 -0.69 6.67 -25.63
C GLU A 72 -0.09 5.56 -26.51
N GLY A 73 -0.33 4.30 -26.14
CA GLY A 73 0.23 3.13 -26.83
C GLY A 73 1.73 2.90 -26.60
N LYS A 74 2.43 3.80 -25.90
CA LYS A 74 3.86 3.68 -25.60
C LYS A 74 4.05 3.08 -24.21
N ARG A 75 4.75 1.94 -24.13
CA ARG A 75 5.14 1.33 -22.85
C ARG A 75 6.08 2.26 -22.10
N ARG A 76 5.77 2.53 -20.84
CA ARG A 76 6.61 3.27 -19.89
C ARG A 76 6.83 2.39 -18.66
N ILE A 77 8.04 2.46 -18.15
CA ILE A 77 8.43 1.72 -16.95
C ILE A 77 8.96 2.73 -15.94
N VAL A 78 8.48 2.64 -14.70
CA VAL A 78 8.94 3.44 -13.57
C VAL A 78 9.44 2.48 -12.50
N ILE A 79 10.68 2.68 -12.04
CA ILE A 79 11.26 1.92 -10.94
C ILE A 79 11.53 2.91 -9.81
N ARG A 80 10.90 2.70 -8.65
CA ARG A 80 11.22 3.41 -7.41
C ARG A 80 12.20 2.54 -6.64
N ASP A 81 13.36 3.10 -6.34
CA ASP A 81 14.41 2.44 -5.58
C ASP A 81 14.54 3.18 -4.25
N PHE A 82 14.00 2.58 -3.19
CA PHE A 82 13.94 3.20 -1.87
C PHE A 82 15.30 3.19 -1.18
N SER A 83 16.12 2.15 -1.39
CA SER A 83 17.46 2.09 -0.81
C SER A 83 18.42 3.08 -1.49
N ALA A 84 18.32 3.24 -2.81
CA ALA A 84 19.10 4.24 -3.55
C ALA A 84 18.46 5.65 -3.59
N ARG A 85 17.28 5.83 -2.96
CA ARG A 85 16.51 7.09 -2.92
C ARG A 85 16.36 7.77 -4.29
N LYS A 86 15.93 7.00 -5.28
CA LYS A 86 15.78 7.50 -6.65
C LYS A 86 14.60 6.88 -7.38
N THR A 87 14.24 7.49 -8.50
CA THR A 87 13.27 6.95 -9.44
C THR A 87 13.87 6.89 -10.84
N LEU A 88 13.79 5.72 -11.46
CA LEU A 88 14.18 5.51 -12.84
C LEU A 88 12.93 5.55 -13.72
N HIS A 89 12.95 6.40 -14.74
CA HIS A 89 11.93 6.43 -15.79
C HIS A 89 12.53 5.87 -17.07
N LEU A 90 12.05 4.72 -17.51
CA LEU A 90 12.54 4.02 -18.69
C LEU A 90 11.59 4.21 -19.86
N ASN A 91 12.16 4.46 -21.04
CA ASN A 91 11.50 4.46 -22.34
C ASN A 91 12.07 3.32 -23.20
N PRO A 92 11.38 2.15 -23.23
CA PRO A 92 11.87 0.98 -23.96
C PRO A 92 11.99 1.15 -25.46
N ALA A 93 11.09 1.93 -26.07
CA ALA A 93 11.10 2.15 -27.51
C ALA A 93 12.37 2.88 -27.98
N ALA A 94 12.82 3.86 -27.18
CA ALA A 94 14.05 4.62 -27.46
C ALA A 94 15.31 4.02 -26.82
N LYS A 95 15.17 2.98 -25.98
CA LYS A 95 16.24 2.46 -25.11
C LYS A 95 16.90 3.60 -24.32
N GLU A 96 16.06 4.40 -23.66
CA GLU A 96 16.50 5.54 -22.85
C GLU A 96 16.00 5.39 -21.43
N TYR A 97 16.76 5.95 -20.48
CA TYR A 97 16.30 6.11 -19.11
C TYR A 97 16.69 7.46 -18.54
N MET A 98 15.88 7.93 -17.60
CA MET A 98 16.12 9.13 -16.82
C MET A 98 16.14 8.74 -15.36
N GLU A 99 17.14 9.25 -14.62
CA GLU A 99 17.26 9.06 -13.19
C GLU A 99 16.86 10.35 -12.47
N VAL A 100 15.89 10.24 -11.55
CA VAL A 100 15.40 11.35 -10.74
C VAL A 100 15.76 11.05 -9.28
N PRO A 101 16.77 11.71 -8.71
CA PRO A 101 17.06 11.57 -7.30
C PRO A 101 15.90 12.15 -6.48
N TRP A 102 15.57 11.53 -5.36
CA TRP A 102 14.58 12.10 -4.45
C TRP A 102 15.19 13.29 -3.70
N PRO A 103 14.41 14.36 -3.46
CA PRO A 103 14.92 15.51 -2.75
C PRO A 103 15.48 15.09 -1.39
N ALA A 104 16.65 15.64 -1.04
CA ALA A 104 17.16 15.58 0.31
C ALA A 104 16.20 16.39 1.20
N THR A 105 15.42 15.71 2.02
CA THR A 105 14.54 16.38 2.99
C THR A 105 15.40 17.03 4.07
N LYS A 106 15.16 18.32 4.33
CA LYS A 106 15.86 19.09 5.39
C LYS A 106 15.55 18.61 6.81
N SER A 107 14.55 17.76 6.97
CA SER A 107 14.23 17.03 8.18
C SER A 107 14.56 15.55 7.95
N ASN A 108 14.98 14.85 9.01
CA ASN A 108 15.12 13.38 9.11
C ASN A 108 13.79 12.61 8.87
N GLN A 109 12.82 13.17 8.13
CA GLN A 109 11.46 12.66 7.99
C GLN A 109 11.26 11.59 6.93
N PHE A 110 12.22 11.37 6.03
CA PHE A 110 12.33 10.07 5.39
C PHE A 110 13.23 9.23 6.28
N HIS A 111 12.62 8.44 7.16
CA HIS A 111 13.33 7.41 7.88
C HIS A 111 14.09 6.58 6.84
N SER A 112 15.38 6.35 7.07
CA SER A 112 16.25 5.50 6.25
C SER A 112 15.75 4.05 6.10
N GLY A 113 14.60 3.72 6.71
CA GLY A 113 13.88 2.46 6.57
C GLY A 113 12.56 2.50 5.82
N VAL A 114 12.12 3.63 5.23
CA VAL A 114 10.89 3.65 4.42
C VAL A 114 11.10 2.82 3.15
N ARG A 115 10.56 1.61 3.12
CA ARG A 115 10.68 0.67 1.99
C ARG A 115 9.41 0.56 1.13
N ARG A 116 8.34 1.24 1.55
CA ARG A 116 7.06 1.34 0.85
C ARG A 116 6.45 2.73 1.05
N PRO A 117 5.56 3.21 0.16
CA PRO A 117 4.76 4.38 0.45
C PRO A 117 3.96 4.18 1.75
N PRO A 118 3.82 5.21 2.59
CA PRO A 118 2.97 5.11 3.77
C PRO A 118 1.52 4.91 3.35
N LEU A 119 0.76 4.18 4.17
CA LEU A 119 -0.66 3.89 3.99
C LEU A 119 -1.49 4.72 4.98
N PRO A 120 -2.78 5.01 4.72
CA PRO A 120 -3.65 5.66 5.69
C PRO A 120 -3.57 4.96 7.06
N GLY A 121 -3.41 5.69 8.16
CA GLY A 121 -3.23 5.13 9.50
C GLY A 121 -1.79 4.79 9.89
N ASP A 122 -0.83 4.83 8.96
CA ASP A 122 0.60 4.81 9.32
C ASP A 122 1.00 6.17 9.92
N SER A 123 1.88 6.17 10.94
CA SER A 123 2.29 7.41 11.65
C SER A 123 3.02 8.42 10.75
N ASP A 124 3.63 7.94 9.67
CA ASP A 124 4.31 8.76 8.68
C ASP A 124 3.42 9.14 7.48
N HIS A 125 2.17 8.67 7.44
CA HIS A 125 1.21 9.01 6.39
C HIS A 125 0.73 10.46 6.50
N HIS A 126 0.33 11.02 5.36
CA HIS A 126 -0.17 12.38 5.28
C HIS A 126 -1.43 12.63 6.13
N CYS A 127 -2.23 11.59 6.38
CA CYS A 127 -3.39 11.64 7.27
C CYS A 127 -3.04 12.06 8.70
N GLU A 128 -1.86 11.68 9.19
CA GLU A 128 -1.41 12.01 10.55
C GLU A 128 -0.70 13.37 10.62
N LYS A 129 -0.22 13.87 9.47
CA LYS A 129 0.67 15.04 9.40
C LYS A 129 -0.02 16.33 8.96
N PHE A 130 -1.10 16.23 8.19
CA PHE A 130 -1.68 17.37 7.49
C PHE A 130 -3.13 17.61 7.89
N ALA A 131 -3.39 18.69 8.63
CA ALA A 131 -4.73 19.07 9.07
C ALA A 131 -5.72 19.32 7.92
N GLN A 132 -5.23 19.62 6.71
CA GLN A 132 -6.07 19.76 5.51
C GLN A 132 -6.60 18.43 4.96
N LEU A 133 -6.13 17.29 5.49
CA LEU A 133 -6.65 15.96 5.18
C LEU A 133 -7.50 15.47 6.34
N LYS A 134 -8.78 15.21 6.07
CA LYS A 134 -9.67 14.51 7.02
C LYS A 134 -9.69 13.05 6.63
N CYS A 135 -9.05 12.20 7.42
CA CYS A 135 -9.02 10.76 7.19
C CYS A 135 -9.89 10.03 8.20
N LYS A 136 -10.65 9.05 7.73
CA LYS A 136 -11.53 8.22 8.56
C LYS A 136 -11.46 6.77 8.10
N MET A 137 -11.24 5.85 9.02
CA MET A 137 -11.47 4.43 8.75
C MET A 137 -12.97 4.18 8.67
N LEU A 138 -13.45 3.73 7.52
CA LEU A 138 -14.86 3.41 7.29
C LEU A 138 -15.17 1.95 7.61
N ASN A 139 -14.23 1.06 7.37
CA ASN A 139 -14.35 -0.35 7.72
C ASN A 139 -12.97 -0.92 8.08
N LYS A 140 -12.87 -1.63 9.20
CA LYS A 140 -11.65 -2.31 9.63
C LYS A 140 -11.49 -3.69 8.99
N GLU A 141 -12.60 -4.33 8.67
CA GLU A 141 -12.65 -5.72 8.21
C GLU A 141 -13.52 -5.82 6.96
N GLY A 142 -12.88 -5.73 5.80
CA GLY A 142 -13.50 -5.95 4.50
C GLY A 142 -12.70 -6.93 3.66
N GLU A 143 -13.22 -7.24 2.48
CA GLU A 143 -12.58 -8.16 1.54
C GLU A 143 -12.71 -7.65 0.11
N ILE A 144 -11.62 -7.72 -0.64
CA ILE A 144 -11.59 -7.49 -2.09
C ILE A 144 -10.71 -8.58 -2.69
N TYR A 145 -11.24 -9.30 -3.69
CA TYR A 145 -10.52 -10.36 -4.41
C TYR A 145 -9.84 -11.39 -3.49
N ASN A 146 -10.57 -11.85 -2.47
CA ASN A 146 -10.12 -12.80 -1.46
C ASN A 146 -8.97 -12.27 -0.57
N ARG A 147 -8.86 -10.95 -0.42
CA ARG A 147 -7.85 -10.30 0.42
C ARG A 147 -8.51 -9.45 1.48
N LYS A 148 -8.09 -9.64 2.73
CA LYS A 148 -8.52 -8.82 3.87
C LYS A 148 -8.08 -7.38 3.66
N THR A 149 -9.00 -6.44 3.86
CA THR A 149 -8.76 -5.01 3.68
C THR A 149 -9.34 -4.17 4.78
N GLU A 150 -8.69 -3.03 5.02
CA GLU A 150 -9.29 -1.88 5.67
C GLU A 150 -9.78 -0.90 4.60
N LYS A 151 -10.96 -0.32 4.79
CA LYS A 151 -11.47 0.75 3.95
C LYS A 151 -11.33 2.09 4.67
N TRP A 152 -10.70 3.03 3.99
CA TRP A 152 -10.46 4.39 4.45
C TRP A 152 -11.16 5.40 3.55
N GLU A 153 -11.61 6.50 4.14
CA GLU A 153 -12.03 7.71 3.46
C GLU A 153 -11.01 8.81 3.74
N ILE A 154 -10.60 9.50 2.69
CA ILE A 154 -9.67 10.63 2.75
C ILE A 154 -10.35 11.80 2.06
N ILE A 155 -10.54 12.89 2.78
CA ILE A 155 -11.13 14.11 2.24
C ILE A 155 -10.05 15.18 2.26
N GLN A 156 -9.79 15.76 1.09
CA GLN A 156 -8.86 16.87 0.90
C GLN A 156 -9.62 18.10 0.43
N GLU A 157 -9.49 19.21 1.17
CA GLU A 157 -9.94 20.52 0.71
C GLU A 157 -8.78 21.22 -0.02
N VAL A 158 -8.91 21.40 -1.34
CA VAL A 158 -7.94 22.13 -2.15
C VAL A 158 -8.50 23.51 -2.53
N PRO A 159 -7.69 24.57 -2.54
CA PRO A 159 -8.11 25.88 -3.04
C PRO A 159 -8.62 25.76 -4.48
N ASN A 160 -9.82 26.27 -4.76
CA ASN A 160 -10.33 26.34 -6.12
C ASN A 160 -9.82 27.63 -6.76
N LYS A 161 -8.77 27.55 -7.58
CA LYS A 161 -8.19 28.72 -8.26
C LYS A 161 -9.16 29.43 -9.21
N GLN A 162 -10.29 28.81 -9.57
CA GLN A 162 -11.33 29.42 -10.43
C GLN A 162 -12.36 30.24 -9.66
N ILE A 163 -12.43 30.11 -8.33
CA ILE A 163 -13.38 30.83 -7.48
C ILE A 163 -12.58 31.50 -6.37
N GLN A 164 -12.57 32.84 -6.33
CA GLN A 164 -11.74 33.66 -5.44
C GLN A 164 -11.80 33.27 -3.95
N SER A 165 -12.87 32.61 -3.50
CA SER A 165 -13.05 32.08 -2.14
C SER A 165 -13.51 30.61 -2.09
N GLY A 166 -13.51 29.90 -3.22
CA GLY A 166 -14.02 28.54 -3.30
C GLY A 166 -12.99 27.49 -2.86
N LYS A 167 -13.45 26.46 -2.17
CA LYS A 167 -12.69 25.24 -1.95
C LYS A 167 -13.29 24.13 -2.81
N ARG A 168 -12.43 23.32 -3.43
CA ARG A 168 -12.83 22.06 -4.04
C ARG A 168 -12.54 20.94 -3.05
N VAL A 169 -13.50 20.04 -2.89
CA VAL A 169 -13.34 18.84 -2.08
C VAL A 169 -12.99 17.70 -3.00
N ILE A 170 -11.86 17.05 -2.74
CA ILE A 170 -11.49 15.76 -3.33
C ILE A 170 -11.73 14.72 -2.26
N ARG A 171 -12.52 13.70 -2.59
CA ARG A 171 -12.79 12.58 -1.69
C ARG A 171 -12.19 11.32 -2.28
N SER A 172 -11.42 10.56 -1.53
CA SER A 172 -10.90 9.26 -1.93
C SER A 172 -11.40 8.16 -1.00
N LEU A 173 -11.79 7.04 -1.57
CA LEU A 173 -11.97 5.77 -0.86
C LEU A 173 -10.79 4.87 -1.18
N VAL A 174 -10.10 4.39 -0.15
CA VAL A 174 -8.89 3.59 -0.27
C VAL A 174 -9.08 2.27 0.44
N TRP A 175 -8.74 1.16 -0.21
CA TRP A 175 -8.74 -0.16 0.39
C TRP A 175 -7.31 -0.64 0.55
N VAL A 176 -6.93 -0.89 1.80
CA VAL A 176 -5.58 -1.19 2.23
C VAL A 176 -5.47 -2.66 2.57
N ASP A 177 -4.57 -3.39 1.92
CA ASP A 177 -4.11 -4.69 2.39
C ASP A 177 -2.88 -4.47 3.28
N ARG A 178 -3.08 -4.56 4.60
CA ARG A 178 -2.00 -4.39 5.58
C ARG A 178 -0.94 -5.46 5.54
N ARG A 179 -1.32 -6.68 5.16
CA ARG A 179 -0.38 -7.81 5.06
C ARG A 179 0.60 -7.59 3.92
N LEU A 180 0.15 -7.05 2.79
CA LEU A 180 1.05 -6.64 1.69
C LEU A 180 1.67 -5.25 1.88
N GLY A 181 1.08 -4.42 2.74
CA GLY A 181 1.50 -3.03 2.89
C GLY A 181 1.18 -2.17 1.66
N VAL A 182 0.05 -2.40 0.99
CA VAL A 182 -0.32 -1.69 -0.24
C VAL A 182 -1.81 -1.30 -0.29
N ASN A 183 -2.11 -0.20 -1.00
CA ASN A 183 -3.47 0.10 -1.44
C ASN A 183 -3.83 -0.84 -2.61
N ILE A 184 -4.82 -1.70 -2.44
CA ILE A 184 -5.25 -2.62 -3.51
C ILE A 184 -6.37 -2.04 -4.38
N ARG A 185 -7.08 -1.02 -3.88
CA ARG A 185 -8.08 -0.26 -4.65
C ARG A 185 -8.14 1.18 -4.15
N GLU A 186 -8.37 2.10 -5.07
CA GLU A 186 -8.61 3.51 -4.80
C GLU A 186 -9.70 4.04 -5.73
N GLU A 187 -10.72 4.70 -5.17
CA GLU A 187 -11.71 5.48 -5.92
C GLU A 187 -11.60 6.94 -5.50
N MET A 188 -11.25 7.82 -6.44
CA MET A 188 -11.12 9.26 -6.19
C MET A 188 -12.26 10.01 -6.88
N PHE A 189 -13.00 10.77 -6.10
CA PHE A 189 -14.18 11.54 -6.46
C PHE A 189 -13.81 13.01 -6.54
N PHE A 190 -14.02 13.57 -7.73
CA PHE A 190 -13.68 14.94 -8.10
C PHE A 190 -14.88 15.89 -8.04
N ASP A 191 -16.08 15.30 -8.12
CA ASP A 191 -17.43 15.83 -7.94
C ASP A 191 -18.37 14.63 -7.68
N VAL A 192 -19.69 14.81 -7.67
CA VAL A 192 -20.67 13.75 -7.38
C VAL A 192 -20.73 12.64 -8.46
N ASN A 193 -20.31 12.94 -9.70
CA ASN A 193 -20.47 12.06 -10.86
C ASN A 193 -19.12 11.56 -11.42
N SER A 194 -18.03 12.28 -11.17
CA SER A 194 -16.71 11.99 -11.71
C SER A 194 -15.86 11.24 -10.70
N LYS A 195 -15.58 9.97 -10.97
CA LYS A 195 -14.62 9.17 -10.21
C LYS A 195 -13.54 8.54 -11.10
N SER A 196 -12.29 8.59 -10.65
CA SER A 196 -11.24 7.70 -11.17
C SER A 196 -11.09 6.48 -10.27
N LEU A 197 -10.82 5.33 -10.86
CA LEU A 197 -10.56 4.07 -10.16
C LEU A 197 -9.13 3.61 -10.43
N ARG A 198 -8.44 3.15 -9.41
CA ARG A 198 -7.19 2.40 -9.50
C ARG A 198 -7.32 1.09 -8.73
N GLU A 199 -6.82 0.01 -9.28
CA GLU A 199 -7.02 -1.31 -8.69
C GLU A 199 -5.88 -2.27 -9.04
N LEU A 200 -5.54 -3.12 -8.07
CA LEU A 200 -4.66 -4.26 -8.24
C LEU A 200 -5.50 -5.53 -8.43
N ARG A 201 -5.15 -6.33 -9.44
CA ARG A 201 -5.77 -7.62 -9.75
C ARG A 201 -4.71 -8.70 -9.91
N ASP A 202 -5.14 -9.95 -9.82
CA ASP A 202 -4.29 -11.13 -10.03
C ASP A 202 -3.00 -11.07 -9.21
N ILE A 203 -3.12 -10.68 -7.94
CA ILE A 203 -1.97 -10.52 -7.04
C ILE A 203 -1.35 -11.88 -6.77
N LYS A 204 -0.06 -12.01 -7.04
CA LYS A 204 0.75 -13.22 -6.83
C LYS A 204 1.91 -12.90 -5.91
N GLU A 205 1.82 -13.40 -4.67
CA GLU A 205 2.87 -13.30 -3.67
C GLU A 205 4.06 -14.20 -4.04
N GLY A 206 5.26 -13.74 -3.72
CA GLY A 206 6.50 -14.47 -3.97
C GLY A 206 7.65 -13.56 -4.40
N PRO A 207 8.89 -14.06 -4.34
CA PRO A 207 10.07 -13.29 -4.64
C PRO A 207 10.06 -12.79 -6.09
N GLN A 208 10.50 -11.55 -6.29
CA GLN A 208 10.63 -10.92 -7.60
C GLN A 208 12.08 -11.00 -8.10
N SER A 209 12.26 -11.21 -9.40
CA SER A 209 13.61 -11.26 -9.98
C SER A 209 14.29 -9.90 -9.93
N GLU A 210 15.52 -9.84 -9.41
CA GLU A 210 16.35 -8.63 -9.40
C GLU A 210 16.50 -7.98 -10.80
N LYS A 211 16.49 -8.79 -11.87
CA LYS A 211 16.57 -8.30 -13.26
C LYS A 211 15.41 -7.37 -13.63
N LEU A 212 14.26 -7.49 -12.96
CA LEU A 212 13.12 -6.58 -13.17
C LEU A 212 13.44 -5.15 -12.72
N PHE A 213 14.34 -4.97 -11.76
CA PHE A 213 14.59 -3.65 -11.16
C PHE A 213 15.89 -3.00 -11.67
N GLN A 214 16.54 -3.60 -12.65
CA GLN A 214 17.76 -3.10 -13.27
C GLN A 214 17.46 -2.34 -14.57
N ILE A 215 18.36 -1.44 -14.95
CA ILE A 215 18.36 -0.82 -16.27
C ILE A 215 18.79 -1.88 -17.29
N PRO A 216 18.00 -2.18 -18.34
CA PRO A 216 18.39 -3.19 -19.32
C PRO A 216 19.62 -2.77 -20.12
N THR A 217 20.40 -3.76 -20.58
CA THR A 217 21.57 -3.52 -21.44
C THR A 217 21.21 -2.71 -22.69
N GLY A 218 22.07 -1.76 -23.04
CA GLY A 218 21.91 -0.91 -24.22
C GLY A 218 21.00 0.30 -24.02
N TYR A 219 20.53 0.55 -22.80
CA TYR A 219 19.84 1.79 -22.48
C TYR A 219 20.84 2.92 -22.25
N ARG A 220 20.56 4.10 -22.81
CA ARG A 220 21.34 5.32 -22.58
C ARG A 220 20.66 6.23 -21.55
N ARG A 221 21.45 6.86 -20.69
CA ARG A 221 20.94 7.90 -19.78
C ARG A 221 20.59 9.15 -20.57
N VAL A 222 19.48 9.78 -20.23
CA VAL A 222 19.12 11.12 -20.69
C VAL A 222 18.91 12.03 -19.49
N GLU A 223 19.37 13.27 -19.59
CA GLU A 223 19.21 14.27 -18.55
C GLU A 223 17.85 14.96 -18.64
N ILE A 224 17.34 15.42 -17.50
CA ILE A 224 16.15 16.27 -17.46
C ILE A 224 16.54 17.62 -18.05
N SER A 225 16.12 17.90 -19.28
CA SER A 225 16.23 19.27 -19.80
C SER A 225 15.23 20.15 -19.04
N ALA A 226 15.70 21.25 -18.44
CA ALA A 226 14.86 22.22 -17.74
C ALA A 226 13.71 22.80 -18.62
N LYS A 227 13.78 22.64 -19.94
CA LYS A 227 12.73 23.04 -20.88
C LYS A 227 11.48 22.14 -20.84
N THR A 228 11.57 20.92 -20.30
CA THR A 228 10.43 19.99 -20.23
C THR A 228 9.55 20.24 -19.00
N GLU A 229 10.02 21.01 -18.01
CA GLU A 229 9.20 21.39 -16.85
C GLU A 229 8.14 22.43 -17.22
N THR A 230 8.45 23.37 -18.12
CA THR A 230 7.52 24.43 -18.51
C THR A 230 6.32 23.88 -19.30
N SER A 231 6.49 22.80 -20.08
CA SER A 231 5.38 22.25 -20.88
C SER A 231 4.41 21.35 -20.10
N ARG A 232 4.73 20.94 -18.87
CA ARG A 232 3.82 20.16 -18.01
C ARG A 232 3.00 21.04 -17.07
N THR A 233 3.43 22.27 -16.81
CA THR A 233 2.64 23.27 -16.09
C THR A 233 1.77 24.13 -17.01
N ASP A 234 2.11 24.28 -18.29
CA ASP A 234 1.35 25.14 -19.22
C ASP A 234 0.21 24.44 -19.99
N ASN A 235 0.16 23.11 -20.04
CA ASN A 235 -0.95 22.38 -20.70
C ASN A 235 -2.18 22.14 -19.80
N MET A 236 -2.30 22.91 -18.72
CA MET A 236 -3.56 23.06 -17.98
C MET A 236 -4.11 24.48 -18.15
N GLN A 237 -4.01 25.03 -19.37
CA GLN A 237 -4.86 26.14 -19.77
C GLN A 237 -6.30 25.62 -19.95
N PRO A 238 -7.30 26.20 -19.27
CA PRO A 238 -8.68 25.93 -19.59
C PRO A 238 -8.96 26.41 -21.02
N ALA A 239 -9.55 25.54 -21.83
CA ALA A 239 -10.27 25.98 -23.00
C ALA A 239 -11.27 27.06 -22.56
N LYS A 240 -11.25 28.19 -23.28
CA LYS A 240 -12.16 29.32 -23.08
C LYS A 240 -13.61 28.91 -23.28
#